data_AF-A0A497Q7S2-F1
#
_entry.id   AF-A0A497Q7S2-F1
#
_cell.length_a   1.000
_cell.length_b   1.000
_cell.length_c   1.000
_cell.angle_alpha   90.00
_cell.angle_beta   90.00
_cell.angle_gamma   90.00
#
_symmetry.space_group_name_H-M   'P 1'
#
loop_
_entity.id
_entity.type
_entity.pdbx_description
1 polymer ?
#
loop_
_entity_poly.entity_id
_entity_poly.type
_entity_poly.pdbx_seq_one_letter_code
_entity_poly.pdbx_strand_id
1 'polypeptide(L)'
;PVQPVLIGFVIWVVLMESLFPYKGGDYYKADKILRQIGFSVLIIILYLPIIYFGFIFTYTFSQNLTISTARAYISLNFLVNNLILVIPLWICFFLIDRFLVPYFPLSEEDVEILSQYNNQNNADDELDDFVPQPGEFYNQLFTHHSLEEDDHTIVFLLGKVRFYLCTRCTAMIFGILTTIFLSSIAIYDFKLIIPPKIALILVIILPLFPLTDWGLQAVLIRKATTISRLITGFILGIAMQMLAFMNEYQLLEIIIVACYFVILVILFYFRVQVRKKNYDKEALNDFIAENSGHSDNSKSF
;
A
#
# COMPACT_ATOMS: atom_id res chain seq x y z
N PRO A 1 -1.00 8.97 24.83
CA PRO A 1 -0.90 10.36 24.31
C PRO A 1 -0.87 10.30 22.79
N VAL A 2 -1.71 11.05 22.07
CA VAL A 2 -1.66 11.05 20.60
C VAL A 2 -0.27 11.51 20.20
N GLN A 3 0.48 10.69 19.46
CA GLN A 3 1.74 11.17 18.90
C GLN A 3 1.39 12.33 17.95
N PRO A 4 1.86 13.56 18.21
CA PRO A 4 1.57 14.73 17.37
C PRO A 4 1.91 14.48 15.89
N VAL A 5 2.84 13.55 15.65
CA VAL A 5 3.24 13.05 14.33
C VAL A 5 2.07 12.42 13.56
N LEU A 6 1.19 11.66 14.21
CA LEU A 6 0.07 10.98 13.52
C LEU A 6 -1.04 11.97 13.14
N ILE A 7 -1.37 12.92 14.05
CA ILE A 7 -2.27 14.03 13.72
C ILE A 7 -1.67 14.91 12.62
N GLY A 8 -0.38 15.21 12.72
CA GLY A 8 0.35 15.96 11.71
C GLY A 8 0.34 15.26 10.35
N PHE A 9 0.52 13.93 10.31
CA PHE A 9 0.46 13.14 9.08
C PHE A 9 -0.95 13.13 8.47
N VAL A 10 -2.00 13.01 9.27
CA VAL A 10 -3.39 13.04 8.77
C VAL A 10 -3.75 14.41 8.24
N ILE A 11 -3.44 15.47 8.99
CA ILE A 11 -3.65 16.85 8.53
C ILE A 11 -2.86 17.08 7.24
N TRP A 12 -1.61 16.60 7.17
CA TRP A 12 -0.78 16.71 5.98
C TRP A 12 -1.38 15.94 4.79
N VAL A 13 -1.82 14.68 4.96
CA VAL A 13 -2.49 13.91 3.90
C VAL A 13 -3.75 14.62 3.43
N VAL A 14 -4.63 15.03 4.36
CA VAL A 14 -5.89 15.71 4.01
C VAL A 14 -5.62 17.02 3.27
N LEU A 15 -4.64 17.81 3.75
CA LEU A 15 -4.25 19.05 3.09
C LEU A 15 -3.65 18.78 1.71
N MET A 16 -2.68 17.88 1.59
CA MET A 16 -2.02 17.59 0.32
C MET A 16 -3.00 17.02 -0.71
N GLU A 17 -3.83 16.04 -0.34
CA GLU A 17 -4.86 15.46 -1.23
C GLU A 17 -5.95 16.48 -1.60
N SER A 18 -6.29 17.40 -0.69
CA SER A 18 -7.25 18.49 -1.01
C SER A 18 -6.66 19.57 -1.92
N LEU A 19 -5.31 19.67 -1.99
CA LEU A 19 -4.60 20.66 -2.81
C LEU A 19 -4.27 20.13 -4.21
N PHE A 20 -4.26 18.81 -4.43
CA PHE A 20 -4.09 18.26 -5.77
C PHE A 20 -5.44 18.14 -6.48
N PRO A 21 -5.66 18.85 -7.59
CA PRO A 21 -6.87 18.65 -8.38
C PRO A 21 -6.91 17.20 -8.88
N TYR A 22 -8.01 16.50 -8.60
CA TYR A 22 -8.26 15.16 -9.15
C TYR A 22 -8.07 15.19 -10.67
N LYS A 23 -7.10 14.42 -11.17
CA LYS A 23 -6.62 14.47 -12.56
C LYS A 23 -7.56 13.84 -13.59
N GLY A 24 -8.77 13.44 -13.23
CA GLY A 24 -9.73 12.78 -14.13
C GLY A 24 -10.30 13.63 -15.28
N GLY A 25 -9.66 14.74 -15.65
CA GLY A 25 -10.07 15.57 -16.80
C GLY A 25 -11.35 16.37 -16.59
N ASP A 26 -11.74 17.09 -17.66
CA ASP A 26 -12.92 17.97 -17.71
C ASP A 26 -14.27 17.23 -17.61
N TYR A 27 -14.22 15.90 -17.69
CA TYR A 27 -15.32 14.96 -17.63
C TYR A 27 -16.18 15.04 -16.35
N TYR A 28 -15.60 15.45 -15.21
CA TYR A 28 -16.29 15.42 -13.91
C TYR A 28 -16.88 16.76 -13.43
N LYS A 29 -17.13 17.74 -14.32
CA LYS A 29 -17.32 19.16 -13.90
C LYS A 29 -18.62 19.50 -13.12
N ALA A 30 -19.72 18.77 -13.26
CA ALA A 30 -21.01 19.16 -12.64
C ALA A 30 -21.36 18.43 -11.32
N ASP A 31 -20.90 17.20 -11.12
CA ASP A 31 -21.19 16.35 -9.94
C ASP A 31 -20.11 16.49 -8.82
N LYS A 32 -19.26 17.51 -8.97
CA LYS A 32 -17.97 17.71 -8.31
C LYS A 32 -18.06 17.78 -6.79
N ILE A 33 -19.04 18.48 -6.24
CA ILE A 33 -19.07 18.75 -4.80
C ILE A 33 -19.46 17.50 -4.02
N LEU A 34 -20.50 16.78 -4.44
CA LEU A 34 -20.96 15.58 -3.75
C LEU A 34 -19.96 14.43 -3.89
N ARG A 35 -19.32 14.27 -5.06
CA ARG A 35 -18.26 13.27 -5.25
C ARG A 35 -16.99 13.62 -4.47
N GLN A 36 -16.59 14.89 -4.45
CA GLN A 36 -15.42 15.34 -3.68
C GLN A 36 -15.66 15.24 -2.18
N ILE A 37 -16.86 15.62 -1.70
CA ILE A 37 -17.27 15.39 -0.30
C ILE A 37 -17.31 13.88 0.00
N GLY A 38 -17.91 13.08 -0.88
CA GLY A 38 -17.96 11.62 -0.74
C GLY A 38 -16.58 11.00 -0.65
N PHE A 39 -15.65 11.40 -1.52
CA PHE A 39 -14.25 10.94 -1.53
C PHE A 39 -13.47 11.44 -0.31
N SER A 40 -13.61 12.70 0.09
CA SER A 40 -12.98 13.24 1.30
C SER A 40 -13.51 12.57 2.57
N VAL A 41 -14.83 12.34 2.66
CA VAL A 41 -15.44 11.56 3.75
C VAL A 41 -14.93 10.13 3.72
N LEU A 42 -14.77 9.53 2.53
CA LEU A 42 -14.19 8.20 2.38
C LEU A 42 -12.77 8.14 2.91
N ILE A 43 -11.92 9.07 2.51
CA ILE A 43 -10.54 9.21 2.97
C ILE A 43 -10.54 9.36 4.49
N ILE A 44 -11.30 10.32 5.03
CA ILE A 44 -11.36 10.56 6.48
C ILE A 44 -11.79 9.29 7.23
N ILE A 45 -12.82 8.59 6.76
CA ILE A 45 -13.29 7.36 7.40
C ILE A 45 -12.31 6.21 7.22
N LEU A 46 -11.61 6.08 6.08
CA LEU A 46 -10.62 5.02 5.88
C LEU A 46 -9.35 5.25 6.72
N TYR A 47 -9.02 6.52 6.98
CA TYR A 47 -7.91 6.91 7.84
C TYR A 47 -8.27 6.87 9.32
N LEU A 48 -9.54 7.05 9.70
CA LEU A 48 -10.00 7.04 11.08
C LEU A 48 -9.53 5.79 11.84
N PRO A 49 -9.64 4.57 11.29
CA PRO A 49 -9.07 3.38 11.89
C PRO A 49 -7.55 3.40 12.08
N ILE A 50 -6.79 3.97 11.14
CA ILE A 50 -5.33 4.12 11.25
C ILE A 50 -4.97 5.08 12.39
N ILE A 51 -5.72 6.17 12.52
CA ILE A 51 -5.60 7.14 13.62
C ILE A 51 -5.93 6.50 14.96
N TYR A 52 -7.03 5.74 14.99
CA TYR A 52 -7.51 5.07 16.19
C TYR A 52 -6.55 3.96 16.64
N PHE A 53 -5.90 3.27 15.68
CA PHE A 53 -4.88 2.26 15.94
C PHE A 53 -3.73 2.85 16.77
N GLY A 54 -3.21 4.02 16.40
CA GLY A 54 -2.15 4.70 17.16
C GLY A 54 -2.54 5.10 18.59
N PHE A 55 -3.84 5.21 18.90
CA PHE A 55 -4.32 5.63 20.22
C PHE A 55 -4.32 4.46 21.23
N ILE A 56 -4.80 3.29 20.82
CA ILE A 56 -5.04 2.16 21.72
C ILE A 56 -3.74 1.53 22.25
N PHE A 57 -2.65 1.59 21.49
CA PHE A 57 -1.33 1.09 21.94
C PHE A 57 -0.62 1.99 22.97
N THR A 58 -1.10 3.21 23.22
CA THR A 58 -0.40 4.16 24.10
C THR A 58 -0.85 4.13 25.57
N TYR A 59 -1.85 3.33 25.93
CA TYR A 59 -2.27 3.24 27.33
C TYR A 59 -1.39 2.23 28.08
N THR A 60 -0.44 2.75 28.86
CA THR A 60 0.37 1.98 29.79
C THR A 60 -0.53 1.34 30.85
N PHE A 61 -0.42 0.02 30.95
CA PHE A 61 -1.21 -0.81 31.86
C PHE A 61 -0.91 -0.46 33.32
N SER A 62 -1.94 -0.31 34.16
CA SER A 62 -1.75 -0.30 35.61
C SER A 62 -1.66 -1.75 36.11
N GLN A 63 -0.73 -2.03 37.03
CA GLN A 63 -0.27 -3.39 37.33
C GLN A 63 -1.25 -4.31 38.10
N ASN A 64 -2.55 -3.96 38.22
CA ASN A 64 -3.47 -4.64 39.16
C ASN A 64 -4.67 -5.37 38.53
N LEU A 65 -4.58 -5.84 37.27
CA LEU A 65 -5.65 -6.64 36.66
C LEU A 65 -5.48 -8.14 36.93
N THR A 66 -6.58 -8.83 37.24
CA THR A 66 -6.57 -10.29 37.33
C THR A 66 -6.26 -10.92 35.96
N ILE A 67 -5.69 -12.12 35.94
CA ILE A 67 -5.32 -12.82 34.68
C ILE A 67 -6.53 -12.96 33.73
N SER A 68 -7.71 -13.30 34.25
CA SER A 68 -8.94 -13.41 33.46
C SER A 68 -9.35 -12.06 32.86
N THR A 69 -9.27 -10.98 33.63
CA THR A 69 -9.59 -9.63 33.14
C THR A 69 -8.57 -9.14 32.12
N ALA A 70 -7.28 -9.44 32.31
CA ALA A 70 -6.24 -9.14 31.33
C ALA A 70 -6.48 -9.88 30.01
N ARG A 71 -6.83 -11.18 30.07
CA ARG A 71 -7.19 -11.98 28.88
C ARG A 71 -8.40 -11.43 28.15
N ALA A 72 -9.50 -11.22 28.87
CA ALA A 72 -10.71 -10.65 28.30
C ALA A 72 -10.43 -9.28 27.69
N TYR A 73 -9.62 -8.46 28.35
CA TYR A 73 -9.19 -7.17 27.82
C TYR A 73 -8.33 -7.31 26.57
N ILE A 74 -7.31 -8.18 26.52
CA ILE A 74 -6.47 -8.38 25.33
C ILE A 74 -7.29 -8.94 24.18
N SER A 75 -8.14 -9.94 24.43
CA SER A 75 -9.04 -10.51 23.43
C SER A 75 -10.04 -9.47 22.95
N LEU A 76 -10.64 -8.69 23.84
CA LEU A 76 -11.55 -7.61 23.47
C LEU A 76 -10.80 -6.49 22.76
N ASN A 77 -9.57 -6.15 23.14
CA ASN A 77 -8.78 -5.10 22.52
C ASN A 77 -8.29 -5.55 21.14
N PHE A 78 -7.87 -6.80 20.97
CA PHE A 78 -7.61 -7.41 19.66
C PHE A 78 -8.88 -7.47 18.81
N LEU A 79 -9.99 -7.96 19.37
CA LEU A 79 -11.27 -8.07 18.67
C LEU A 79 -11.83 -6.71 18.31
N VAL A 80 -11.79 -5.73 19.21
CA VAL A 80 -12.24 -4.35 19.02
C VAL A 80 -11.29 -3.58 18.12
N ASN A 81 -9.97 -3.78 18.18
CA ASN A 81 -9.07 -3.17 17.19
C ASN A 81 -9.32 -3.75 15.80
N ASN A 82 -9.46 -5.07 15.69
CA ASN A 82 -9.77 -5.69 14.41
C ASN A 82 -11.20 -5.35 13.96
N LEU A 83 -12.20 -5.29 14.84
CA LEU A 83 -13.60 -4.94 14.50
C LEU A 83 -13.82 -3.43 14.35
N ILE A 84 -13.09 -2.54 14.99
CA ILE A 84 -13.15 -1.08 14.79
C ILE A 84 -12.29 -0.66 13.60
N LEU A 85 -11.34 -1.50 13.17
CA LEU A 85 -10.82 -1.40 11.81
C LEU A 85 -11.85 -1.94 10.83
N VAL A 86 -12.26 -3.19 11.00
CA VAL A 86 -13.08 -3.91 10.04
C VAL A 86 -14.46 -3.31 9.92
N ILE A 87 -15.24 -3.08 10.98
CA ILE A 87 -16.63 -2.58 10.90
C ILE A 87 -16.71 -1.19 10.27
N PRO A 88 -15.97 -0.15 10.70
CA PRO A 88 -15.95 1.13 9.99
C PRO A 88 -15.44 1.00 8.56
N LEU A 89 -14.40 0.20 8.28
CA LEU A 89 -14.03 -0.12 6.90
C LEU A 89 -15.18 -0.79 6.16
N TRP A 90 -15.88 -1.75 6.76
CA TRP A 90 -16.97 -2.54 6.19
C TRP A 90 -18.23 -1.70 5.98
N ILE A 91 -18.51 -0.75 6.87
CA ILE A 91 -19.56 0.25 6.73
C ILE A 91 -19.16 1.22 5.63
N CYS A 92 -17.92 1.72 5.61
CA CYS A 92 -17.43 2.56 4.52
C CYS A 92 -17.58 1.86 3.19
N PHE A 93 -17.15 0.61 3.15
CA PHE A 93 -17.25 -0.30 2.06
C PHE A 93 -18.71 -0.57 1.65
N PHE A 94 -19.60 -0.85 2.59
CA PHE A 94 -21.04 -0.99 2.34
C PHE A 94 -21.66 0.31 1.80
N LEU A 95 -21.23 1.47 2.32
CA LEU A 95 -21.65 2.77 1.83
C LEU A 95 -21.12 3.04 0.41
N ILE A 96 -19.88 2.64 0.10
CA ILE A 96 -19.35 2.67 -1.27
C ILE A 96 -20.19 1.77 -2.17
N ASP A 97 -20.42 0.53 -1.76
CA ASP A 97 -21.16 -0.47 -2.54
C ASP A 97 -22.64 -0.08 -2.74
N ARG A 98 -23.25 0.71 -1.84
CA ARG A 98 -24.66 1.12 -1.99
C ARG A 98 -24.90 2.53 -2.50
N PHE A 99 -24.06 3.47 -2.13
CA PHE A 99 -24.27 4.88 -2.49
C PHE A 99 -23.30 5.36 -3.57
N LEU A 100 -22.15 4.70 -3.75
CA LEU A 100 -21.18 5.05 -4.79
C LEU A 100 -21.17 4.08 -5.98
N VAL A 101 -21.80 2.91 -5.88
CA VAL A 101 -21.98 1.99 -7.01
C VAL A 101 -22.77 2.54 -8.19
N PRO A 102 -23.61 3.59 -8.13
CA PRO A 102 -24.10 4.23 -9.36
C PRO A 102 -23.03 5.05 -10.10
N TYR A 103 -21.91 5.36 -9.44
CA TYR A 103 -20.80 6.16 -9.97
C TYR A 103 -19.58 5.31 -10.36
N PHE A 104 -19.65 3.99 -10.13
CA PHE A 104 -18.57 3.06 -10.43
C PHE A 104 -18.76 2.27 -11.72
N PRO A 105 -19.90 1.68 -12.14
CA PRO A 105 -20.15 1.48 -13.56
C PRO A 105 -20.37 2.88 -14.16
N LEU A 106 -19.62 3.17 -15.21
CA LEU A 106 -19.92 4.27 -16.10
C LEU A 106 -21.36 4.06 -16.54
N SER A 107 -22.14 5.13 -16.55
CA SER A 107 -23.40 5.09 -17.28
C SER A 107 -23.15 4.69 -18.74
N GLU A 108 -24.16 4.19 -19.46
CA GLU A 108 -23.99 3.88 -20.88
C GLU A 108 -23.48 5.11 -21.66
N GLU A 109 -23.93 6.31 -21.27
CA GLU A 109 -23.46 7.60 -21.77
C GLU A 109 -21.98 7.85 -21.46
N ASP A 110 -21.55 7.54 -20.23
CA ASP A 110 -20.17 7.68 -19.81
C ASP A 110 -19.21 6.73 -20.57
N VAL A 111 -19.64 5.48 -20.81
CA VAL A 111 -18.92 4.50 -21.64
C VAL A 111 -18.81 5.02 -23.08
N GLU A 112 -19.88 5.61 -23.59
CA GLU A 112 -19.92 6.16 -24.94
C GLU A 112 -18.94 7.35 -25.09
N ILE A 113 -18.90 8.27 -24.12
CA ILE A 113 -17.95 9.40 -24.14
C ILE A 113 -16.50 8.92 -24.05
N LEU A 114 -16.18 7.94 -23.19
CA LEU A 114 -14.82 7.38 -23.11
C LEU A 114 -14.43 6.63 -24.39
N SER A 115 -15.37 5.92 -25.01
CA SER A 115 -15.13 5.29 -26.31
C SER A 115 -14.89 6.33 -27.42
N GLN A 116 -15.59 7.47 -27.39
CA GLN A 116 -15.40 8.57 -28.33
C GLN A 116 -14.06 9.27 -28.13
N TYR A 117 -13.66 9.48 -26.87
CA TYR A 117 -12.37 10.07 -26.51
C TYR A 117 -11.21 9.17 -26.95
N ASN A 118 -11.26 7.87 -26.63
CA ASN A 118 -10.26 6.90 -27.10
C ASN A 118 -10.20 6.86 -28.64
N ASN A 119 -11.36 6.89 -29.31
CA ASN A 119 -11.40 6.90 -30.77
C ASN A 119 -10.85 8.20 -31.39
N GLN A 120 -10.90 9.34 -30.69
CA GLN A 120 -10.34 10.62 -31.15
C GLN A 120 -8.83 10.75 -30.87
N ASN A 121 -8.32 10.12 -29.81
CA ASN A 121 -6.91 10.17 -29.42
C ASN A 121 -6.05 9.02 -29.96
N ASN A 122 -6.66 8.03 -30.61
CA ASN A 122 -5.98 6.90 -31.29
C ASN A 122 -5.02 7.29 -32.43
N ALA A 123 -4.75 8.58 -32.66
CA ALA A 123 -3.87 9.01 -33.73
C ALA A 123 -2.40 9.20 -33.32
N ASP A 124 -2.05 9.66 -32.11
CA ASP A 124 -0.64 10.01 -31.83
C ASP A 124 -0.17 10.04 -30.35
N ASP A 125 -1.00 9.77 -29.33
CA ASP A 125 -0.55 9.87 -27.93
C ASP A 125 -0.75 8.56 -27.15
N GLU A 126 0.34 7.86 -26.85
CA GLU A 126 0.46 6.73 -25.88
C GLU A 126 0.14 7.14 -24.42
N LEU A 127 -0.63 8.21 -24.21
CA LEU A 127 -0.83 8.87 -22.91
C LEU A 127 -2.17 8.53 -22.24
N ASP A 128 -2.99 7.66 -22.84
CA ASP A 128 -4.38 7.41 -22.41
C ASP A 128 -4.64 6.09 -21.66
N ASP A 129 -3.62 5.31 -21.34
CA ASP A 129 -3.84 4.17 -20.46
C ASP A 129 -3.77 4.60 -18.98
N PHE A 130 -4.64 4.02 -18.17
CA PHE A 130 -4.61 4.03 -16.69
C PHE A 130 -5.46 5.06 -15.95
N VAL A 131 -6.63 5.39 -16.52
CA VAL A 131 -7.79 5.71 -15.67
C VAL A 131 -8.37 4.39 -15.14
N PRO A 132 -8.61 4.23 -13.82
CA PRO A 132 -9.26 3.03 -13.29
C PRO A 132 -10.60 2.79 -14.00
N GLN A 133 -10.84 1.53 -14.37
CA GLN A 133 -12.03 1.16 -15.12
C GLN A 133 -13.28 1.23 -14.23
N PRO A 134 -14.47 1.15 -14.83
CA PRO A 134 -15.69 1.24 -14.08
C PRO A 134 -15.82 0.04 -13.14
N GLY A 135 -16.06 0.30 -11.86
CA GLY A 135 -16.05 -0.71 -10.81
C GLY A 135 -14.67 -0.91 -10.19
N GLU A 136 -13.65 -0.14 -10.54
CA GLU A 136 -12.31 -0.23 -9.97
C GLU A 136 -12.02 0.96 -9.06
N PHE A 137 -11.74 0.68 -7.79
CA PHE A 137 -11.22 1.66 -6.85
C PHE A 137 -9.71 1.50 -6.75
N TYR A 138 -9.00 2.35 -7.48
CA TYR A 138 -7.54 2.45 -7.43
C TYR A 138 -7.12 3.75 -6.75
N ASN A 139 -6.31 3.65 -5.71
CA ASN A 139 -5.76 4.82 -5.03
C ASN A 139 -4.28 4.56 -4.72
N GLN A 140 -3.41 5.46 -5.18
CA GLN A 140 -1.97 5.36 -5.03
C GLN A 140 -1.52 5.30 -3.56
N LEU A 141 -2.34 5.75 -2.63
CA LEU A 141 -2.08 5.58 -1.21
C LEU A 141 -2.13 4.10 -0.77
N PHE A 142 -3.11 3.33 -1.25
CA PHE A 142 -3.27 1.92 -0.86
C PHE A 142 -2.41 0.99 -1.70
N THR A 143 -2.21 1.35 -2.97
CA THR A 143 -1.42 0.54 -3.89
C THR A 143 0.04 0.92 -3.86
N HIS A 144 0.42 2.16 -3.55
CA HIS A 144 1.76 2.76 -3.63
C HIS A 144 2.56 2.42 -4.91
N HIS A 145 1.84 1.97 -5.92
CA HIS A 145 2.29 1.51 -7.21
C HIS A 145 1.53 2.31 -8.28
N SER A 146 2.05 2.33 -9.50
CA SER A 146 1.27 2.76 -10.66
C SER A 146 0.28 1.66 -11.04
N LEU A 147 -0.75 2.01 -11.82
CA LEU A 147 -1.75 1.05 -12.28
C LEU A 147 -1.12 -0.02 -13.21
N GLU A 148 -0.02 0.32 -13.91
CA GLU A 148 0.83 -0.61 -14.67
C GLU A 148 1.46 -1.72 -13.83
N GLU A 149 1.62 -1.50 -12.53
CA GLU A 149 2.21 -2.43 -11.57
C GLU A 149 1.08 -3.19 -10.82
N ASP A 150 -0.07 -3.44 -11.46
CA ASP A 150 -1.24 -4.11 -10.86
C ASP A 150 -0.93 -5.51 -10.30
N ASP A 151 0.04 -6.22 -10.88
CA ASP A 151 0.56 -7.49 -10.39
C ASP A 151 1.09 -7.40 -8.95
N HIS A 152 1.43 -6.19 -8.48
CA HIS A 152 1.85 -5.89 -7.12
C HIS A 152 0.69 -5.75 -6.13
N THR A 153 -0.54 -5.81 -6.59
CA THR A 153 -1.74 -5.60 -5.79
C THR A 153 -2.51 -6.90 -5.54
N ILE A 154 -3.20 -6.96 -4.40
CA ILE A 154 -4.26 -7.91 -4.12
C ILE A 154 -5.55 -7.19 -4.47
N VAL A 155 -6.35 -7.81 -5.33
CA VAL A 155 -7.68 -7.32 -5.66
C VAL A 155 -8.68 -7.94 -4.70
N PHE A 156 -9.34 -7.11 -3.90
CA PHE A 156 -10.45 -7.52 -3.06
C PHE A 156 -11.77 -7.07 -3.67
N LEU A 157 -12.72 -7.99 -3.79
CA LEU A 157 -14.06 -7.68 -4.28
C LEU A 157 -14.94 -7.26 -3.12
N LEU A 158 -15.49 -6.06 -3.25
CA LEU A 158 -16.44 -5.52 -2.32
C LEU A 158 -17.74 -5.19 -3.05
N GLY A 159 -18.68 -6.13 -2.96
CA GLY A 159 -19.88 -6.12 -3.79
C GLY A 159 -19.50 -6.14 -5.26
N LYS A 160 -19.78 -5.05 -5.99
CA LYS A 160 -19.39 -4.91 -7.41
C LYS A 160 -18.07 -4.17 -7.65
N VAL A 161 -17.44 -3.64 -6.60
CA VAL A 161 -16.23 -2.81 -6.73
C VAL A 161 -14.97 -3.64 -6.45
N ARG A 162 -13.96 -3.50 -7.29
CA ARG A 162 -12.61 -4.05 -7.16
C ARG A 162 -11.73 -3.05 -6.42
N PHE A 163 -11.28 -3.41 -5.23
CA PHE A 163 -10.33 -2.62 -4.44
C PHE A 163 -8.92 -3.17 -4.61
N TYR A 164 -7.99 -2.29 -4.95
CA TYR A 164 -6.60 -2.65 -5.15
C TYR A 164 -5.80 -2.27 -3.91
N LEU A 165 -5.16 -3.25 -3.28
CA LEU A 165 -4.31 -3.05 -2.12
C LEU A 165 -2.91 -3.55 -2.43
N CYS A 166 -1.86 -2.84 -2.02
CA CYS A 166 -0.52 -3.39 -2.15
C CYS A 166 -0.40 -4.73 -1.42
N THR A 167 0.06 -5.75 -2.12
CA THR A 167 0.30 -7.10 -1.56
C THR A 167 1.26 -7.07 -0.37
N ARG A 168 2.41 -6.39 -0.53
CA ARG A 168 3.48 -6.37 0.47
C ARG A 168 3.09 -5.56 1.71
N CYS A 169 2.52 -4.36 1.53
CA CYS A 169 2.08 -3.51 2.63
C CYS A 169 0.94 -4.18 3.42
N THR A 170 -0.01 -4.81 2.73
CA THR A 170 -1.09 -5.57 3.37
C THR A 170 -0.52 -6.70 4.23
N ALA A 171 0.41 -7.48 3.70
CA ALA A 171 1.05 -8.54 4.46
C ALA A 171 1.91 -8.03 5.63
N MET A 172 2.58 -6.90 5.47
CA MET A 172 3.34 -6.24 6.54
C MET A 172 2.44 -5.80 7.68
N ILE A 173 1.32 -5.13 7.39
CA ILE A 173 0.31 -4.78 8.40
C ILE A 173 -0.18 -6.05 9.09
N PHE A 174 -0.52 -7.09 8.32
CA PHE A 174 -0.96 -8.36 8.88
C PHE A 174 0.09 -9.03 9.78
N GLY A 175 1.37 -8.95 9.41
CA GLY A 175 2.52 -9.42 10.21
C GLY A 175 2.66 -8.67 11.52
N ILE A 176 2.53 -7.35 11.51
CA ILE A 176 2.52 -6.51 12.72
C ILE A 176 1.37 -6.95 13.64
N LEU A 177 0.14 -7.01 13.11
CA LEU A 177 -1.06 -7.38 13.89
C LEU A 177 -0.94 -8.77 14.52
N THR A 178 -0.50 -9.75 13.73
CA THR A 178 -0.30 -11.13 14.19
C THR A 178 0.76 -11.18 15.28
N THR A 179 1.86 -10.46 15.11
CA THR A 179 2.96 -10.45 16.09
C THR A 179 2.56 -9.75 17.39
N ILE A 180 1.81 -8.64 17.31
CA ILE A 180 1.22 -7.97 18.49
C ILE A 180 0.35 -8.96 19.27
N PHE A 181 -0.53 -9.68 18.58
CA PHE A 181 -1.43 -10.64 19.21
C PHE A 181 -0.68 -11.78 19.89
N LEU A 182 0.24 -12.43 19.17
CA LEU A 182 1.02 -13.55 19.68
C LEU A 182 1.96 -13.13 20.82
N SER A 183 2.63 -11.99 20.71
CA SER A 183 3.49 -11.47 21.77
C SER A 183 2.68 -11.09 23.01
N SER A 184 1.47 -10.54 22.84
CA SER A 184 0.55 -10.30 23.95
C SER A 184 0.19 -11.60 24.66
N ILE A 185 -0.22 -12.64 23.94
CA ILE A 185 -0.48 -13.96 24.55
C ILE A 185 0.76 -14.47 25.31
N ALA A 186 1.94 -14.45 24.67
CA ALA A 186 3.19 -14.89 25.28
C ALA A 186 3.49 -14.17 26.61
N ILE A 187 3.37 -12.85 26.62
CA ILE A 187 3.66 -12.02 27.79
C ILE A 187 2.63 -12.21 28.88
N TYR A 188 1.33 -12.23 28.55
CA TYR A 188 0.29 -12.21 29.56
C TYR A 188 -0.04 -13.59 30.11
N ASP A 189 -0.11 -14.61 29.25
CA ASP A 189 -0.52 -15.97 29.64
C ASP A 189 0.65 -16.82 30.11
N PHE A 190 1.80 -16.67 29.46
CA PHE A 190 2.98 -17.49 29.73
C PHE A 190 4.07 -16.75 30.50
N LYS A 191 3.90 -15.44 30.74
CA LYS A 191 4.93 -14.57 31.35
C LYS A 191 6.26 -14.61 30.59
N LEU A 192 6.20 -14.89 29.29
CA LEU A 192 7.35 -14.94 28.40
C LEU A 192 7.59 -13.54 27.84
N ILE A 193 8.44 -12.78 28.53
CA ILE A 193 8.89 -11.47 28.06
C ILE A 193 9.95 -11.71 26.98
N ILE A 194 9.76 -11.09 25.81
CA ILE A 194 10.75 -11.13 24.73
C ILE A 194 12.00 -10.35 25.21
N PRO A 195 13.16 -11.00 25.38
CA PRO A 195 14.36 -10.31 25.81
C PRO A 195 14.81 -9.28 24.76
N PRO A 196 15.22 -8.06 25.16
CA PRO A 196 15.65 -7.03 24.22
C PRO A 196 16.75 -7.47 23.26
N LYS A 197 17.66 -8.34 23.70
CA LYS A 197 18.71 -8.94 22.87
C LYS A 197 18.15 -9.81 21.73
N ILE A 198 17.10 -10.59 22.01
CA ILE A 198 16.45 -11.42 20.98
C ILE A 198 15.74 -10.53 19.97
N ALA A 199 15.01 -9.51 20.45
CA ALA A 199 14.35 -8.53 19.59
C ALA A 199 15.36 -7.82 18.66
N LEU A 200 16.50 -7.37 19.20
CA LEU A 200 17.60 -6.79 18.44
C LEU A 200 18.08 -7.72 17.32
N ILE A 201 18.33 -9.00 17.61
CA ILE A 201 18.77 -9.98 16.61
C ILE A 201 17.71 -10.13 15.52
N LEU A 202 16.43 -10.22 15.88
CA LEU A 202 15.34 -10.35 14.91
C LEU A 202 15.20 -9.11 14.03
N VAL A 203 15.37 -7.91 14.59
CA VAL A 203 15.36 -6.64 13.82
C VAL A 203 16.54 -6.54 12.84
N ILE A 204 17.68 -7.16 13.14
CA ILE A 204 18.83 -7.22 12.21
C ILE A 204 18.65 -8.30 11.13
N ILE A 205 18.03 -9.43 11.47
CA ILE A 205 17.99 -10.58 10.55
C ILE A 205 16.74 -10.54 9.66
N LEU A 206 15.57 -10.31 10.22
CA LEU A 206 14.30 -10.46 9.50
C LEU A 206 14.14 -9.47 8.32
N PRO A 207 14.54 -8.19 8.39
CA PRO A 207 14.44 -7.29 7.24
C PRO A 207 15.37 -7.66 6.07
N LEU A 208 16.38 -8.52 6.27
CA LEU A 208 17.24 -8.96 5.17
C LEU A 208 16.45 -9.76 4.11
N PHE A 209 15.40 -10.49 4.51
CA PHE A 209 14.55 -11.24 3.58
C PHE A 209 13.78 -10.33 2.60
N PRO A 210 12.95 -9.38 3.05
CA PRO A 210 12.26 -8.44 2.15
C PRO A 210 13.23 -7.55 1.37
N LEU A 211 14.35 -7.15 1.96
CA LEU A 211 15.35 -6.34 1.28
C LEU A 211 16.03 -7.10 0.13
N THR A 212 16.36 -8.37 0.34
CA THR A 212 16.94 -9.23 -0.69
C THR A 212 15.92 -9.54 -1.79
N ASP A 213 14.69 -9.91 -1.42
CA ASP A 213 13.61 -10.17 -2.41
C ASP A 213 13.34 -8.93 -3.27
N TRP A 214 13.22 -7.76 -2.64
CA TRP A 214 13.05 -6.51 -3.38
C TRP A 214 14.28 -6.15 -4.21
N GLY A 215 15.49 -6.30 -3.66
CA GLY A 215 16.74 -6.04 -4.39
C GLY A 215 16.84 -6.87 -5.67
N LEU A 216 16.59 -8.18 -5.59
CA LEU A 216 16.60 -9.08 -6.75
C LEU A 216 15.53 -8.73 -7.78
N GLN A 217 14.34 -8.31 -7.34
CA GLN A 217 13.27 -7.82 -8.21
C GLN A 217 13.64 -6.49 -8.87
N ALA A 218 14.23 -5.57 -8.10
CA ALA A 218 14.59 -4.23 -8.54
C ALA A 218 15.64 -4.24 -9.66
N VAL A 219 16.59 -5.19 -9.63
CA VAL A 219 17.58 -5.39 -10.70
C VAL A 219 17.14 -6.39 -11.77
N LEU A 220 15.86 -6.76 -11.80
CA LEU A 220 15.26 -7.65 -12.80
C LEU A 220 15.88 -9.06 -12.88
N ILE A 221 16.58 -9.51 -11.84
CA ILE A 221 17.13 -10.87 -11.75
C ILE A 221 16.01 -11.89 -11.54
N ARG A 222 14.95 -11.49 -10.82
CA ARG A 222 13.81 -12.34 -10.52
C ARG A 222 12.50 -11.59 -10.73
N LYS A 223 11.52 -12.22 -11.38
CA LYS A 223 10.15 -11.71 -11.43
C LYS A 223 9.52 -11.74 -10.04
N ALA A 224 8.89 -10.64 -9.67
CA ALA A 224 8.15 -10.55 -8.43
C ALA A 224 6.87 -11.39 -8.50
N THR A 225 6.54 -12.11 -7.43
CA THR A 225 5.30 -12.90 -7.35
C THR A 225 4.48 -12.45 -6.16
N THR A 226 3.16 -12.53 -6.25
CA THR A 226 2.25 -12.20 -5.14
C THR A 226 2.61 -12.95 -3.87
N ILE A 227 2.94 -14.25 -3.98
CA ILE A 227 3.34 -15.09 -2.84
C ILE A 227 4.63 -14.58 -2.21
N SER A 228 5.65 -14.23 -2.99
CA SER A 228 6.91 -13.72 -2.41
C SER A 228 6.70 -12.37 -1.73
N ARG A 229 5.90 -11.49 -2.32
CA ARG A 229 5.52 -10.19 -1.74
C ARG A 229 4.75 -10.35 -0.43
N LEU A 230 3.82 -11.31 -0.36
CA LEU A 230 3.08 -11.64 0.87
C LEU A 230 4.04 -12.12 1.97
N ILE A 231 4.85 -13.14 1.69
CA ILE A 231 5.75 -13.74 2.71
C ILE A 231 6.74 -12.70 3.21
N THR A 232 7.39 -11.97 2.30
CA THR A 232 8.40 -10.98 2.68
C THR A 232 7.80 -9.76 3.37
N GLY A 233 6.62 -9.31 2.96
CA GLY A 233 5.86 -8.29 3.67
C GLY A 233 5.53 -8.73 5.09
N PHE A 234 5.00 -9.94 5.27
CA PHE A 234 4.68 -10.48 6.59
C PHE A 234 5.90 -10.57 7.50
N ILE A 235 7.03 -11.08 7.00
CA ILE A 235 8.31 -11.12 7.74
C ILE A 235 8.76 -9.70 8.15
N LEU A 236 8.63 -8.72 7.25
CA LEU A 236 8.94 -7.32 7.57
C LEU A 236 8.05 -6.81 8.70
N GLY A 237 6.76 -7.15 8.69
CA GLY A 237 5.82 -6.79 9.74
C GLY A 237 6.19 -7.34 11.11
N ILE A 238 6.63 -8.61 11.17
CA ILE A 238 7.17 -9.21 12.40
C ILE A 238 8.37 -8.38 12.90
N ALA A 239 9.31 -8.07 12.00
CA ALA A 239 10.51 -7.30 12.33
C ALA A 239 10.17 -5.91 12.89
N MET A 240 9.22 -5.20 12.28
CA MET A 240 8.77 -3.89 12.75
C MET A 240 8.19 -3.96 14.16
N GLN A 241 7.40 -4.98 14.48
CA GLN A 241 6.86 -5.14 15.83
C GLN A 241 7.96 -5.44 16.87
N MET A 242 9.09 -6.05 16.46
CA MET A 242 10.20 -6.32 17.38
C MET A 242 10.88 -5.04 17.90
N LEU A 243 10.79 -3.92 17.18
CA LEU A 243 11.33 -2.62 17.62
C LEU A 243 10.77 -2.19 18.98
N ALA A 244 9.48 -2.48 19.25
CA ALA A 244 8.83 -2.15 20.52
C ALA A 244 9.45 -2.84 21.76
N PHE A 245 10.25 -3.90 21.54
CA PHE A 245 10.95 -4.64 22.59
C PHE A 245 12.43 -4.24 22.74
N MET A 246 12.90 -3.25 21.98
CA MET A 246 14.30 -2.80 21.97
C MET A 246 14.59 -1.58 22.87
N ASN A 247 13.79 -1.36 23.93
CA ASN A 247 13.90 -0.16 24.78
C ASN A 247 15.30 0.12 25.35
N GLU A 248 16.12 -0.92 25.59
CA GLU A 248 17.50 -0.79 26.07
C GLU A 248 18.53 -0.42 24.97
N TYR A 249 18.12 -0.47 23.70
CA TYR A 249 18.99 -0.34 22.53
C TYR A 249 18.54 0.79 21.57
N GLN A 250 17.85 1.83 22.06
CA GLN A 250 17.26 2.90 21.23
C GLN A 250 18.26 3.56 20.26
N LEU A 251 19.50 3.84 20.69
CA LEU A 251 20.51 4.41 19.79
C LEU A 251 20.87 3.44 18.65
N LEU A 252 21.00 2.15 18.97
CA LEU A 252 21.32 1.11 18.00
C LEU A 252 20.14 0.85 17.06
N GLU A 253 18.91 0.94 17.56
CA GLU A 253 17.68 0.90 16.76
C GLU A 253 17.71 1.96 15.64
N ILE A 254 17.97 3.22 15.99
CA ILE A 254 18.07 4.33 15.04
C ILE A 254 19.18 4.06 14.00
N ILE A 255 20.35 3.58 14.44
CA ILE A 255 21.46 3.25 13.54
C ILE A 255 21.08 2.12 12.57
N ILE A 256 20.45 1.05 13.05
CA ILE A 256 20.02 -0.08 12.21
C ILE A 256 18.99 0.38 11.17
N VAL A 257 17.98 1.14 11.58
CA VAL A 257 16.96 1.68 10.68
C VAL A 257 17.61 2.58 9.62
N ALA A 258 18.51 3.48 10.03
CA ALA A 258 19.24 4.34 9.11
C ALA A 258 20.08 3.53 8.10
N CYS A 259 20.78 2.49 8.55
CA CYS A 259 21.54 1.59 7.69
C CYS A 259 20.64 0.92 6.64
N TYR A 260 19.45 0.45 7.02
CA TYR A 260 18.50 -0.13 6.06
C TYR A 260 18.02 0.87 5.01
N PHE A 261 17.74 2.11 5.40
CA PHE A 261 17.39 3.16 4.44
C PHE A 261 18.53 3.47 3.48
N VAL A 262 19.79 3.48 3.95
CA VAL A 262 20.96 3.64 3.08
C VAL A 262 21.03 2.49 2.07
N ILE A 263 20.86 1.23 2.50
CA ILE A 263 20.86 0.08 1.59
C ILE A 263 19.70 0.18 0.58
N LEU A 264 18.51 0.59 1.03
CA LEU A 264 17.35 0.79 0.16
C LEU A 264 17.63 1.84 -0.91
N VAL A 265 18.25 2.97 -0.55
CA VAL A 265 18.64 4.04 -1.50
C VAL A 265 19.65 3.52 -2.52
N ILE A 266 20.65 2.75 -2.09
CA ILE A 266 21.64 2.14 -2.98
C ILE A 266 20.96 1.18 -3.98
N LEU A 267 20.10 0.30 -3.49
CA LEU A 267 19.35 -0.64 -4.33
C LEU A 267 18.37 0.09 -5.28
N PHE A 268 17.75 1.17 -4.84
CA PHE A 268 16.91 2.03 -5.68
C PHE A 268 17.71 2.68 -6.80
N TYR A 269 18.92 3.18 -6.50
CA TYR A 269 19.83 3.68 -7.52
C TYR A 269 20.15 2.60 -8.58
N PHE A 270 20.46 1.37 -8.16
CA PHE A 270 20.69 0.26 -9.10
C PHE A 270 19.44 -0.07 -9.93
N ARG A 271 18.24 -0.06 -9.34
CA ARG A 271 16.96 -0.24 -10.06
C ARG A 271 16.83 0.73 -11.23
N VAL A 272 17.07 2.02 -10.95
CA VAL A 272 16.99 3.08 -11.96
C VAL A 272 17.99 2.85 -13.09
N GLN A 273 19.22 2.49 -12.77
CA GLN A 273 20.26 2.22 -13.76
C GLN A 273 19.92 1.01 -14.65
N VAL A 274 19.40 -0.07 -14.06
CA VAL A 274 18.99 -1.27 -14.81
C VAL A 274 17.81 -0.98 -15.72
N ARG A 275 16.77 -0.30 -15.23
CA ARG A 275 15.61 0.08 -16.05
C ARG A 275 16.01 0.98 -17.21
N LYS A 276 16.84 2.01 -16.95
CA LYS A 276 17.34 2.89 -18.01
C LYS A 276 18.05 2.13 -19.14
N LYS A 277 18.96 1.21 -18.80
CA LYS A 277 19.66 0.40 -19.80
C LYS A 277 18.73 -0.47 -20.65
N ASN A 278 17.63 -0.96 -20.07
CA ASN A 278 16.65 -1.76 -20.80
C ASN A 278 15.82 -0.88 -21.73
N TYR A 279 15.36 0.30 -21.27
CA TYR A 279 14.67 1.26 -22.13
C TYR A 279 15.54 1.71 -23.30
N ASP A 280 16.81 2.05 -23.05
CA ASP A 280 17.76 2.43 -24.10
C ASP A 280 17.95 1.31 -25.14
N LYS A 281 17.89 0.04 -24.69
CA LYS A 281 18.01 -1.14 -25.56
C LYS A 281 16.73 -1.39 -26.37
N GLU A 282 15.56 -1.23 -25.77
CA GLU A 282 14.26 -1.36 -26.43
C GLU A 282 14.11 -0.29 -27.51
N ALA A 283 14.34 0.99 -27.16
CA ALA A 283 14.31 2.09 -28.11
C ALA A 283 15.28 1.91 -29.29
N LEU A 284 16.48 1.36 -29.05
CA LEU A 284 17.42 1.05 -30.12
C LEU A 284 16.91 -0.08 -31.05
N ASN A 285 16.27 -1.11 -30.49
CA ASN A 285 15.72 -2.20 -31.30
C ASN A 285 14.54 -1.72 -32.15
N ASP A 286 13.67 -0.87 -31.61
CA ASP A 286 12.53 -0.29 -32.32
C ASP A 286 13.01 0.58 -33.48
N PHE A 287 14.01 1.44 -33.23
CA PHE A 287 14.66 2.22 -34.28
C PHE A 287 15.27 1.35 -35.39
N ILE A 288 15.89 0.21 -35.05
CA ILE A 288 16.43 -0.73 -36.05
C ILE A 288 15.29 -1.41 -36.83
N ALA A 289 14.19 -1.78 -36.17
CA ALA A 289 13.04 -2.43 -36.80
C ALA A 289 12.36 -1.50 -37.83
N GLU A 290 12.14 -0.25 -37.47
CA GLU A 290 11.55 0.77 -38.36
C GLU A 290 12.41 1.00 -39.62
N ASN A 291 13.73 1.08 -39.46
CA ASN A 291 14.66 1.34 -40.56
C ASN A 291 14.96 0.10 -41.41
N SER A 292 14.88 -1.11 -40.85
CA SER A 292 15.08 -2.35 -41.61
C SER A 292 13.87 -2.72 -42.48
N GLY A 293 12.65 -2.40 -42.06
CA GLY A 293 11.43 -2.62 -42.85
C GLY A 293 11.33 -1.75 -44.13
N HIS A 294 12.04 -0.63 -44.19
CA HIS A 294 12.06 0.26 -45.36
C HIS A 294 12.99 -0.22 -46.50
N SER A 295 13.87 -1.18 -46.24
CA SER A 295 14.89 -1.65 -47.19
C SER A 295 14.36 -2.58 -48.29
N ASP A 296 13.24 -3.28 -48.07
CA ASP A 296 12.80 -4.34 -48.99
C ASP A 296 11.85 -3.90 -50.12
N ASN A 297 11.22 -2.72 -50.02
CA ASN A 297 10.29 -2.23 -51.06
C ASN A 297 10.96 -1.43 -52.20
N SER A 298 12.27 -1.23 -52.18
CA SER A 298 12.97 -0.41 -53.19
C SER A 298 13.61 -1.20 -54.34
N LYS A 299 13.37 -2.52 -54.45
CA LYS A 299 13.98 -3.39 -55.48
C LYS A 299 13.01 -4.03 -56.48
N SER A 300 11.73 -3.67 -56.46
CA SER A 300 10.78 -4.05 -57.51
C SER A 300 10.58 -2.90 -58.50
N PHE A 301 11.58 -2.65 -59.35
CA PHE A 301 11.44 -1.91 -60.61
C PHE A 301 12.31 -2.57 -61.68
#